data_AF-T1C742-F1
#
_entry.id   AF-T1C742-F1
#
_cell.length_a   1.000
_cell.length_b   1.000
_cell.length_c   1.000
_cell.angle_alpha   90.00
_cell.angle_beta   90.00
_cell.angle_gamma   90.00
#
_symmetry.space_group_name_H-M   'P 1'
#
loop_
_entity.id
_entity.type
_entity.pdbx_description
1 polymer ?
#
loop_
_entity_poly.entity_id
_entity_poly.type
_entity_poly.pdbx_seq_one_letter_code
_entity_poly.pdbx_strand_id
1 'polypeptide(L)' 'MAATWITHLIGASYFIAALLFILGLKRMSSPRTARGGILWAGAGMLLAV' A
#
# COMPACT_ATOMS: atom_id res chain seq x y z
N MET A 1 13.74 -25.52 -3.88
CA MET A 1 14.48 -24.26 -4.12
C MET A 1 13.74 -23.24 -4.99
N ALA A 2 12.66 -23.61 -5.71
CA ALA A 2 11.95 -22.69 -6.60
C ALA A 2 10.79 -21.89 -5.97
N ALA A 3 10.47 -22.04 -4.68
CA ALA A 3 9.31 -21.37 -4.07
C ALA A 3 9.65 -20.10 -3.26
N THR A 4 10.93 -19.92 -2.90
CA THR A 4 11.37 -18.84 -2.00
C THR A 4 11.24 -17.45 -2.62
N TRP A 5 11.47 -17.32 -3.92
CA TRP A 5 11.35 -16.04 -4.62
C TRP A 5 9.89 -15.54 -4.64
N ILE A 6 8.90 -16.43 -4.72
CA ILE A 6 7.48 -16.08 -4.61
C ILE A 6 7.19 -15.54 -3.21
N THR A 7 7.70 -16.18 -2.17
CA THR A 7 7.55 -15.71 -0.78
C THR A 7 8.19 -14.34 -0.57
N HIS A 8 9.36 -14.07 -1.15
CA HIS A 8 9.99 -12.76 -1.08
C HIS A 8 9.18 -11.68 -1.80
N LEU A 9 8.59 -11.99 -2.97
CA LEU A 9 7.73 -11.05 -3.70
C LEU A 9 6.44 -10.74 -2.94
N ILE A 10 5.82 -11.75 -2.31
CA ILE A 10 4.64 -11.56 -1.45
C ILE A 10 5.00 -10.70 -0.22
N GLY A 11 6.14 -10.95 0.40
CA GLY A 11 6.62 -10.11 1.51
C GLY A 11 6.85 -8.66 1.09
N ALA A 12 7.46 -8.45 -0.08
CA ALA A 12 7.68 -7.13 -0.65
C ALA A 12 6.36 -6.43 -1.03
N SER A 13 5.38 -7.14 -1.60
CA SER A 13 4.08 -6.56 -1.95
C SER A 13 3.31 -6.11 -0.71
N TYR A 14 3.29 -6.92 0.36
CA TYR A 14 2.68 -6.50 1.63
C TYR A 14 3.39 -5.32 2.28
N PHE A 15 4.71 -5.26 2.21
CA PHE A 15 5.45 -4.09 2.70
C PHE A 15 5.09 -2.82 1.93
N ILE A 16 5.02 -2.89 0.60
CA ILE A 16 4.61 -1.75 -0.24
C ILE A 16 3.16 -1.36 0.06
N ALA A 17 2.25 -2.32 0.17
CA ALA A 17 0.85 -2.07 0.50
C ALA A 17 0.72 -1.34 1.85
N ALA A 18 1.46 -1.78 2.88
CA ALA A 18 1.50 -1.12 4.18
C ALA A 18 1.97 0.34 4.08
N LEU A 19 3.03 0.62 3.30
CA LEU A 19 3.51 1.99 3.08
C LEU A 19 2.45 2.86 2.39
N LEU A 20 1.74 2.32 1.40
CA LEU A 20 0.67 3.02 0.70
C LEU A 20 -0.51 3.35 1.63
N PHE A 21 -0.91 2.41 2.49
CA PHE A 21 -1.95 2.66 3.49
C PHE A 21 -1.54 3.72 4.52
N ILE A 22 -0.30 3.64 5.04
CA ILE A 22 0.21 4.64 6.01
C ILE A 22 0.25 6.03 5.36
N LEU A 23 0.77 6.15 4.14
CA LEU A 23 0.82 7.42 3.42
C LEU A 23 -0.58 7.93 3.08
N GLY A 24 -1.49 7.03 2.68
CA GLY A 24 -2.88 7.34 2.38
C GLY A 24 -3.59 7.93 3.59
N LEU A 25 -3.55 7.23 4.74
CA LEU A 25 -4.14 7.69 6.00
C LEU A 25 -3.54 9.02 6.46
N LYS A 26 -2.21 9.18 6.39
CA LYS A 26 -1.53 10.45 6.75
C LYS A 26 -2.02 11.61 5.90
N ARG A 27 -2.27 11.39 4.61
CA ARG A 27 -2.79 12.43 3.71
C ARG A 27 -4.27 12.73 3.93
N MET A 28 -5.03 11.83 4.54
CA MET A 28 -6.43 12.07 4.91
C MET A 28 -6.60 12.94 6.16
N SER A 29 -5.53 13.19 6.94
CA SER A 29 -5.57 14.06 8.11
C SER A 29 -5.74 15.56 7.80
N SER A 30 -5.68 15.97 6.53
CA SER A 30 -5.94 17.35 6.11
C SER A 30 -6.92 17.38 4.93
N PRO A 31 -7.93 18.29 4.94
CA PRO A 31 -8.89 18.42 3.84
C PRO A 31 -8.23 18.68 2.49
N ARG A 32 -7.10 19.39 2.47
CA ARG A 32 -6.38 19.76 1.24
C ARG A 32 -5.77 18.55 0.53
N THR A 33 -5.40 17.50 1.26
CA THR A 33 -4.74 16.30 0.72
C THR A 33 -5.61 15.04 0.78
N ALA A 34 -6.80 15.11 1.37
CA ALA A 34 -7.65 13.94 1.63
C ALA A 34 -8.05 13.17 0.36
N ARG A 35 -8.43 13.87 -0.72
CA ARG A 35 -8.75 13.22 -2.01
C ARG A 35 -7.56 12.46 -2.59
N GLY A 36 -6.35 13.00 -2.43
CA GLY A 36 -5.13 12.30 -2.79
C GLY A 36 -4.93 11.08 -1.88
N GLY A 37 -5.08 11.24 -0.57
CA GLY A 37 -4.92 10.17 0.41
C GLY A 37 -5.74 8.91 0.10
N ILE A 38 -7.02 9.06 -0.24
CA ILE A 38 -7.87 7.91 -0.58
C ILE A 38 -7.43 7.18 -1.85
N LEU A 39 -6.87 7.90 -2.85
CA LEU A 39 -6.32 7.27 -4.05
C LEU A 39 -5.07 6.43 -3.72
N TRP A 40 -4.21 6.91 -2.82
CA TRP A 40 -3.05 6.15 -2.32
C TRP A 40 -3.47 4.90 -1.55
N ALA A 41 -4.47 5.01 -0.69
CA ALA A 41 -5.03 3.86 0.02
C ALA A 41 -5.71 2.85 -0.93
N GLY A 42 -6.43 3.33 -1.95
CA GLY A 42 -7.03 2.48 -2.97
C GLY A 42 -5.98 1.71 -3.79
N ALA A 43 -4.88 2.35 -4.17
CA ALA A 43 -3.75 1.67 -4.82
C ALA A 43 -3.11 0.60 -3.90
N GLY A 44 -3.02 0.87 -2.60
CA GLY A 44 -2.60 -0.12 -1.60
C GLY A 44 -3.52 -1.34 -1.54
N MET A 45 -4.84 -1.12 -1.66
CA MET A 45 -5.82 -2.21 -1.69
C MET A 45 -5.67 -3.09 -2.93
N LEU A 46 -5.45 -2.49 -4.11
CA LEU A 46 -5.23 -3.24 -5.35
C LEU A 46 -3.94 -4.07 -5.35
N LEU A 47 -2.92 -3.64 -4.60
CA LEU A 47 -1.67 -4.41 -4.45
C LEU A 47 -1.77 -5.54 -3.42
N ALA A 48 -2.72 -5.44 -2.49
CA ALA A 48 -2.86 -6.37 -1.38
C ALA A 48 -3.74 -7.60 -1.72
N VAL A 49 -4.66 -7.47 -2.68
CA VAL A 49 -5.58 -8.53 -3.14
C VAL A 49 -5.07 -9.15 -4.42
#